data_AF-A0A6F8V4Q3-F1
#
_entry.id   AF-A0A6F8V4Q3-F1
#
_cell.length_a   1.000
_cell.length_b   1.000
_cell.length_c   1.000
_cell.angle_alpha   90.00
_cell.angle_beta   90.00
_cell.angle_gamma   90.00
#
_symmetry.space_group_name_H-M   'P 1'
#
loop_
_entity.id
_entity.type
_entity.pdbx_description
1 polymer ?
#
loop_
_entity_poly.entity_id
_entity_poly.type
_entity_poly.pdbx_seq_one_letter_code
_entity_poly.pdbx_strand_id
1 'polypeptide(L)'
;MKDRQRILDIIRALRAKTVGNAATEAEAAAAAAKAAELLERYGIRADELEEAPKDEFVSEEFRSDQEVVSARLWRVANAIGKLTDTKNWTSHKTAMKSAVETFFGHEADVAIAIYLLEICARAMNSLSDQLLADMILLRPNVRRRRHIAFMDGLTDTLCRRINEITWARQKAIGKGLILRKMDIVEAAMKGTGVSLRYTRSGRDSLSHDTGYEAGVSAANDVSLNAGLAGAGVAPMLSDRSN
;
A
#
# COMPACT_ATOMS: atom_id res chain seq x y z
N MET A 1 -12.59 -14.02 15.16
CA MET A 1 -12.09 -13.06 16.19
C MET A 1 -10.61 -13.29 16.59
N LYS A 2 -10.17 -14.48 17.03
CA LYS A 2 -8.76 -14.71 17.47
C LYS A 2 -7.71 -14.40 16.39
N ASP A 3 -8.00 -14.72 15.14
CA ASP A 3 -7.06 -14.50 14.04
C ASP A 3 -6.89 -13.01 13.69
N ARG A 4 -7.97 -12.22 13.78
CA ARG A 4 -7.94 -10.76 13.57
C ARG A 4 -7.07 -10.06 14.63
N GLN A 5 -7.24 -10.41 15.90
CA GLN A 5 -6.43 -9.85 16.97
C GLN A 5 -4.94 -10.18 16.78
N ARG A 6 -4.63 -11.40 16.35
CA ARG A 6 -3.25 -11.83 16.07
C ARG A 6 -2.63 -11.02 14.93
N ILE A 7 -3.38 -10.71 13.88
CA ILE A 7 -2.90 -9.84 12.79
C ILE A 7 -2.58 -8.45 13.32
N LEU A 8 -3.48 -7.86 14.11
CA LEU A 8 -3.27 -6.54 14.70
C LEU A 8 -2.03 -6.52 15.59
N ASP A 9 -1.80 -7.54 16.39
CA ASP A 9 -0.61 -7.65 17.24
C ASP A 9 0.68 -7.80 16.41
N ILE A 10 0.65 -8.57 15.32
CA ILE A 10 1.78 -8.67 14.39
C ILE A 10 2.06 -7.31 13.74
N ILE A 11 1.04 -6.61 13.24
CA ILE A 11 1.20 -5.30 12.61
C ILE A 11 1.72 -4.27 13.62
N ARG A 12 1.21 -4.26 14.86
CA ARG A 12 1.71 -3.40 15.94
C ARG A 12 3.19 -3.69 16.22
N ALA A 13 3.58 -4.96 16.34
CA ALA A 13 4.96 -5.35 16.56
C ALA A 13 5.88 -4.95 15.39
N LEU A 14 5.39 -5.10 14.15
CA LEU A 14 6.11 -4.68 12.95
C LEU A 14 6.28 -3.17 12.89
N ARG A 15 5.21 -2.39 13.09
CA ARG A 15 5.27 -0.92 13.15
C ARG A 15 6.27 -0.48 14.23
N ALA A 16 6.20 -1.03 15.44
CA ALA A 16 7.13 -0.71 16.53
C ALA A 16 8.61 -0.96 16.18
N LYS A 17 8.93 -2.09 15.52
CA LYS A 17 10.31 -2.39 15.08
C LYS A 17 10.82 -1.40 14.04
N THR A 18 9.93 -0.84 13.23
CA THR A 18 10.31 0.07 12.15
C THR A 18 10.35 1.55 12.55
N VAL A 19 9.95 1.91 13.77
CA VAL A 19 10.00 3.29 14.31
C VAL A 19 11.35 3.60 14.96
N GLY A 20 12.10 2.58 15.41
CA GLY A 20 13.38 2.75 16.12
C GLY A 20 14.62 2.82 15.24
N ASN A 21 14.57 2.33 14.00
CA ASN A 21 15.68 2.32 13.05
C ASN A 21 15.26 3.05 11.78
N ALA A 22 16.18 3.78 11.16
CA ALA A 22 16.00 4.30 9.81
C ALA A 22 15.78 3.09 8.88
N ALA A 23 14.50 2.78 8.62
CA ALA A 23 14.11 1.54 7.97
C ALA A 23 14.81 1.44 6.61
N THR A 24 15.71 0.46 6.49
CA THR A 24 16.44 0.23 5.24
C THR A 24 15.49 -0.36 4.21
N GLU A 25 15.83 -0.23 2.93
CA GLU A 25 15.08 -0.82 1.81
C GLU A 25 14.81 -2.33 1.98
N ALA A 26 15.75 -3.04 2.62
CA ALA A 26 15.62 -4.46 2.95
C ALA A 26 14.60 -4.74 4.08
N GLU A 27 14.43 -3.81 5.03
CA GLU A 27 13.42 -3.92 6.10
C GLU A 27 12.01 -3.63 5.57
N ALA A 28 11.89 -2.67 4.64
CA ALA A 28 10.67 -2.41 3.88
C ALA A 28 10.21 -3.63 3.06
N ALA A 29 11.17 -4.40 2.54
CA ALA A 29 10.92 -5.59 1.76
C ALA A 29 10.41 -6.78 2.56
N ALA A 30 11.06 -7.07 3.69
CA ALA A 30 10.62 -8.12 4.61
C ALA A 30 9.23 -7.82 5.20
N ALA A 31 8.94 -6.53 5.40
CA ALA A 31 7.67 -6.01 5.85
C ALA A 31 6.53 -6.23 4.84
N ALA A 32 6.75 -5.89 3.56
CA ALA A 32 5.78 -6.13 2.49
C ALA A 32 5.52 -7.63 2.26
N ALA A 33 6.57 -8.45 2.31
CA ALA A 33 6.47 -9.91 2.25
C ALA A 33 5.59 -10.48 3.39
N LYS A 34 5.78 -9.97 4.61
CA LYS A 34 4.98 -10.40 5.76
C LYS A 34 3.52 -9.96 5.66
N ALA A 35 3.27 -8.75 5.14
CA ALA A 35 1.91 -8.28 4.88
C ALA A 35 1.19 -9.14 3.83
N ALA A 36 1.89 -9.54 2.76
CA ALA A 36 1.33 -10.46 1.75
C ALA A 36 1.02 -11.84 2.34
N GLU A 37 1.92 -12.41 3.16
CA GLU A 37 1.66 -13.67 3.88
C GLU A 37 0.44 -13.55 4.81
N LEU A 38 0.29 -12.42 5.51
CA LEU A 38 -0.85 -12.18 6.40
C LEU A 38 -2.17 -12.10 5.61
N LEU A 39 -2.17 -11.43 4.46
CA LEU A 39 -3.33 -11.34 3.56
C LEU A 39 -3.70 -12.68 2.94
N GLU A 40 -2.72 -13.53 2.63
CA GLU A 40 -2.95 -14.86 2.08
C GLU A 40 -3.47 -15.83 3.14
N ARG A 41 -2.86 -15.82 4.33
CA ARG A 41 -3.19 -16.75 5.41
C ARG A 41 -4.49 -16.39 6.13
N TYR A 42 -4.81 -15.11 6.23
CA TYR A 42 -5.93 -14.60 7.03
C TYR A 42 -6.87 -13.67 6.27
N GLY A 43 -6.74 -13.59 4.95
CA GLY A 43 -7.73 -12.91 4.11
C GLY A 43 -9.11 -13.55 4.30
N ILE A 44 -10.13 -12.72 4.51
CA ILE A 44 -11.51 -13.12 4.80
C ILE A 44 -11.97 -14.21 3.83
N ARG A 45 -12.39 -15.34 4.40
CA ARG A 45 -12.96 -16.48 3.69
C ARG A 45 -14.48 -16.33 3.60
N ALA A 46 -15.11 -17.03 2.66
CA ALA A 46 -16.52 -16.84 2.30
C ALA A 46 -17.53 -17.02 3.45
N ASP A 47 -17.15 -17.81 4.44
CA ASP A 47 -17.85 -18.09 5.69
C ASP A 47 -17.84 -16.92 6.68
N GLU A 48 -16.82 -16.06 6.67
CA GLU A 48 -16.69 -14.95 7.64
C GLU A 48 -17.48 -13.68 7.27
N LEU A 49 -18.01 -13.59 6.05
CA LEU A 49 -18.74 -12.38 5.58
C LEU A 49 -20.19 -12.29 6.09
N GLU A 50 -20.77 -13.40 6.54
CA GLU A 50 -22.16 -13.42 7.01
C GLU A 50 -22.30 -13.09 8.51
N GLU A 51 -21.20 -13.18 9.27
CA GLU A 51 -21.18 -13.04 10.73
C GLU A 51 -20.50 -11.77 11.25
N ALA A 52 -19.83 -10.97 10.39
CA ALA A 52 -19.07 -9.81 10.84
C ALA A 52 -19.98 -8.70 11.42
N PRO A 53 -19.86 -8.36 12.72
CA PRO A 53 -20.63 -7.27 13.32
C PRO A 53 -20.29 -5.92 12.67
N LYS A 54 -21.29 -5.04 12.56
CA LYS A 54 -21.12 -3.67 12.02
C LYS A 54 -20.11 -2.81 12.81
N ASP A 55 -19.75 -3.21 14.02
CA ASP A 55 -18.84 -2.48 14.92
C ASP A 55 -17.34 -2.70 14.61
N GLU A 56 -16.98 -3.49 13.59
CA GLU A 56 -15.58 -3.77 13.20
C GLU A 56 -15.04 -2.87 12.07
N PHE A 57 -15.83 -1.90 11.57
CA PHE A 57 -15.38 -0.98 10.53
C PHE A 57 -14.68 0.24 11.13
N VAL A 58 -13.46 0.50 10.69
CA VAL A 58 -12.64 1.61 11.18
C VAL A 58 -12.18 2.50 10.02
N SER A 59 -11.79 3.73 10.37
CA SER A 59 -11.11 4.66 9.46
C SER A 59 -9.76 5.03 10.06
N GLU A 60 -8.68 4.90 9.29
CA GLU A 60 -7.35 5.35 9.71
C GLU A 60 -6.76 6.29 8.65
N GLU A 61 -6.09 7.36 9.11
CA GLU A 61 -5.44 8.36 8.26
C GLU A 61 -3.92 8.13 8.25
N PHE A 62 -3.31 8.31 7.08
CA PHE A 62 -1.86 8.37 6.91
C PHE A 62 -1.44 9.67 6.24
N ARG A 63 -0.27 10.19 6.65
CA ARG A 63 0.33 11.40 6.11
C ARG A 63 1.82 11.19 5.91
N SER A 64 2.34 11.69 4.79
CA SER A 64 3.78 11.86 4.60
C SER A 64 4.17 13.30 4.86
N ASP A 65 5.30 13.49 5.54
CA ASP A 65 5.83 14.81 5.86
C ASP A 65 6.49 15.52 4.66
N GLN A 66 6.85 14.76 3.62
CA GLN A 66 7.48 15.31 2.41
C GLN A 66 6.42 15.66 1.35
N GLU A 67 6.34 16.94 0.96
CA GLU A 67 5.32 17.48 0.04
C GLU A 67 5.26 16.72 -1.29
N VAL A 68 6.42 16.44 -1.91
CA VAL A 68 6.48 15.79 -3.23
C VAL A 68 5.99 14.34 -3.18
N VAL A 69 6.29 13.63 -2.09
CA VAL A 69 5.81 12.27 -1.85
C VAL A 69 4.31 12.28 -1.54
N SER A 70 3.87 13.17 -0.65
CA SER A 70 2.45 13.37 -0.32
C SER A 70 1.59 13.63 -1.57
N ALA A 71 2.08 14.41 -2.53
CA ALA A 71 1.37 14.71 -3.77
C ALA A 71 1.13 13.51 -4.71
N ARG A 72 1.85 12.39 -4.50
CA ARG A 72 1.77 11.16 -5.35
C ARG A 72 1.26 9.95 -4.60
N LEU A 73 1.22 10.04 -3.27
CA LEU A 73 0.95 8.91 -2.40
C LEU A 73 -0.43 8.28 -2.67
N TRP A 74 -1.42 9.09 -3.05
CA TRP A 74 -2.75 8.65 -3.48
C TRP A 74 -2.73 7.53 -4.54
N ARG A 75 -1.74 7.50 -5.44
CA ARG A 75 -1.62 6.46 -6.47
C ARG A 75 -1.30 5.10 -5.84
N VAL A 76 -0.34 5.09 -4.91
CA VAL A 76 0.07 3.90 -4.16
C VAL A 76 -1.07 3.48 -3.23
N ALA A 77 -1.69 4.43 -2.53
CA ALA A 77 -2.85 4.17 -1.67
C ALA A 77 -3.99 3.49 -2.42
N ASN A 78 -4.30 3.93 -3.65
CA ASN A 78 -5.30 3.30 -4.51
C ASN A 78 -4.94 1.86 -4.91
N ALA A 79 -3.67 1.56 -5.14
CA ALA A 79 -3.23 0.20 -5.44
C ALA A 79 -3.33 -0.70 -4.20
N ILE A 80 -2.93 -0.18 -3.04
CA ILE A 80 -3.02 -0.88 -1.75
C ILE A 80 -4.48 -1.15 -1.37
N GLY A 81 -5.38 -0.17 -1.54
CA GLY A 81 -6.80 -0.35 -1.19
C GLY A 81 -7.45 -1.51 -1.95
N LYS A 82 -7.06 -1.71 -3.22
CA LYS A 82 -7.48 -2.87 -4.01
C LYS A 82 -6.88 -4.19 -3.53
N LEU A 83 -5.65 -4.17 -3.02
CA LEU A 83 -4.98 -5.36 -2.50
C LEU A 83 -5.64 -5.83 -1.19
N THR A 84 -5.96 -4.88 -0.31
CA THR A 84 -6.49 -5.12 1.04
C THR A 84 -8.02 -5.14 1.11
N ASP A 85 -8.71 -4.93 -0.01
CA ASP A 85 -10.18 -4.79 -0.08
C ASP A 85 -10.70 -3.69 0.88
N THR A 86 -10.01 -2.56 0.92
CA THR A 86 -10.43 -1.38 1.70
C THR A 86 -10.88 -0.27 0.76
N LYS A 87 -11.81 0.56 1.24
CA LYS A 87 -12.18 1.79 0.57
C LYS A 87 -11.17 2.86 0.95
N ASN A 88 -10.72 3.67 0.01
CA ASN A 88 -9.75 4.72 0.28
C ASN A 88 -10.10 6.03 -0.43
N TRP A 89 -9.63 7.14 0.12
CA TRP A 89 -9.71 8.46 -0.50
C TRP A 89 -8.61 9.38 -0.01
N THR A 90 -8.37 10.43 -0.77
CA THR A 90 -7.43 11.49 -0.42
C THR A 90 -8.22 12.73 -0.03
N SER A 91 -7.85 13.35 1.09
CA SER A 91 -8.39 14.65 1.50
C SER A 91 -7.29 15.71 1.54
N HIS A 92 -7.65 16.92 1.11
CA HIS A 92 -6.81 18.12 1.26
C HIS A 92 -7.42 18.94 2.39
N LYS A 93 -6.88 18.82 3.61
CA LYS A 93 -7.34 19.65 4.73
C LYS A 93 -6.80 21.06 4.49
N THR A 94 -7.66 22.07 4.41
CA THR A 94 -7.34 23.45 3.98
C THR A 94 -6.19 24.11 4.75
N ALA A 95 -5.92 23.67 5.99
CA ALA A 95 -4.82 24.14 6.81
C ALA A 95 -3.46 23.44 6.52
N MET A 96 -3.46 22.39 5.70
CA MET A 96 -2.31 21.51 5.49
C MET A 96 -1.86 21.55 4.03
N LYS A 97 -0.54 21.62 3.82
CA LYS A 97 0.09 21.53 2.50
C LYS A 97 0.23 20.09 2.00
N SER A 98 -0.12 19.10 2.82
CA SER A 98 -0.01 17.68 2.51
C SER A 98 -1.40 17.05 2.32
N ALA A 99 -1.47 16.15 1.33
CA ALA A 99 -2.57 15.24 1.15
C ALA A 99 -2.63 14.24 2.31
N VAL A 100 -3.84 13.94 2.77
CA VAL A 100 -4.11 12.94 3.80
C VAL A 100 -4.79 11.76 3.11
N GLU A 101 -4.14 10.59 3.16
CA GLU A 101 -4.71 9.35 2.66
C GLU A 101 -5.51 8.68 3.77
N THR A 102 -6.74 8.27 3.47
CA THR A 102 -7.61 7.62 4.44
C THR A 102 -8.04 6.26 3.89
N PHE A 103 -7.98 5.24 4.75
CA PHE A 103 -8.53 3.91 4.47
C PHE A 103 -9.70 3.62 5.41
N PHE A 104 -10.71 2.95 4.87
CA PHE A 104 -11.91 2.51 5.58
C PHE A 104 -12.22 1.06 5.21
N GLY A 105 -12.57 0.26 6.21
CA GLY A 105 -12.82 -1.18 6.05
C GLY A 105 -12.77 -1.89 7.38
N HIS A 106 -12.64 -3.22 7.36
CA HIS A 106 -12.39 -3.98 8.59
C HIS A 106 -11.04 -3.59 9.21
N GLU A 107 -10.99 -3.57 10.54
CA GLU A 107 -9.80 -3.14 11.31
C GLU A 107 -8.49 -3.80 10.84
N ALA A 108 -8.49 -5.12 10.66
CA ALA A 108 -7.29 -5.84 10.21
C ALA A 108 -6.85 -5.41 8.80
N ASP A 109 -7.79 -5.24 7.86
CA ASP A 109 -7.48 -4.84 6.49
C ASP A 109 -6.95 -3.39 6.44
N VAL A 110 -7.56 -2.49 7.22
CA VAL A 110 -7.12 -1.09 7.33
C VAL A 110 -5.72 -1.01 7.94
N ALA A 111 -5.45 -1.79 8.99
CA ALA A 111 -4.13 -1.83 9.60
C ALA A 111 -3.04 -2.33 8.63
N ILE A 112 -3.35 -3.32 7.79
CA ILE A 112 -2.43 -3.79 6.74
C ILE A 112 -2.23 -2.71 5.68
N ALA A 113 -3.31 -2.04 5.26
CA ALA A 113 -3.25 -0.99 4.24
C ALA A 113 -2.37 0.19 4.68
N ILE A 114 -2.55 0.65 5.93
CA ILE A 114 -1.74 1.73 6.52
C ILE A 114 -0.28 1.30 6.62
N TYR A 115 -0.02 0.09 7.11
CA TYR A 115 1.34 -0.43 7.22
C TYR A 115 2.05 -0.50 5.86
N LEU A 116 1.38 -1.01 4.83
CA LEU A 116 1.92 -1.03 3.45
C LEU A 116 2.19 0.38 2.92
N LEU A 117 1.29 1.33 3.20
CA LEU A 117 1.45 2.71 2.75
C LEU A 117 2.61 3.41 3.48
N GLU A 118 2.78 3.16 4.78
CA GLU A 118 3.91 3.63 5.59
C GLU A 118 5.24 3.19 4.99
N ILE A 119 5.36 1.91 4.64
CA ILE A 119 6.57 1.34 4.03
C ILE A 119 6.86 2.00 2.69
N CYS A 120 5.85 2.10 1.82
CA CYS A 120 6.01 2.72 0.51
C CYS A 120 6.42 4.19 0.64
N ALA A 121 5.77 4.93 1.54
CA ALA A 121 6.09 6.34 1.80
C ALA A 121 7.53 6.54 2.29
N ARG A 122 8.02 5.67 3.18
CA ARG A 122 9.41 5.71 3.66
C ARG A 122 10.41 5.41 2.55
N ALA A 123 10.17 4.38 1.74
CA ALA A 123 11.02 4.08 0.59
C ALA A 123 11.05 5.25 -0.41
N MET A 124 9.88 5.82 -0.70
CA MET A 124 9.73 7.00 -1.54
C MET A 124 10.48 8.22 -0.98
N ASN A 125 10.38 8.50 0.33
CA ASN A 125 11.11 9.59 0.98
C ASN A 125 12.62 9.37 0.91
N SER A 126 13.10 8.16 1.22
CA SER A 126 14.54 7.84 1.20
C SER A 126 15.15 7.99 -0.19
N LEU A 127 14.50 7.43 -1.21
CA LEU A 127 14.94 7.54 -2.61
C LEU A 127 14.85 8.99 -3.12
N SER A 128 13.83 9.73 -2.71
CA SER A 128 13.68 11.15 -2.98
C SER A 128 14.84 11.97 -2.40
N ASP A 129 15.23 11.71 -1.16
CA ASP A 129 16.34 12.41 -0.49
C ASP A 129 17.69 12.09 -1.13
N GLN A 130 17.94 10.83 -1.49
CA GLN A 130 19.14 10.41 -2.22
C GLN A 130 19.24 11.14 -3.57
N LEU A 131 18.16 11.13 -4.36
CA LEU A 131 18.12 11.81 -5.66
C LEU A 131 18.37 13.32 -5.52
N LEU A 132 17.76 13.95 -4.52
CA LEU A 132 17.90 15.39 -4.29
C LEU A 132 19.34 15.77 -3.90
N ALA A 133 20.02 14.91 -3.14
CA ALA A 133 21.43 15.09 -2.81
C ALA A 133 22.31 15.03 -4.07
N ASP A 134 22.07 14.06 -4.96
CA ASP A 134 22.82 13.91 -6.21
C ASP A 134 22.60 15.07 -7.19
N MET A 135 21.45 15.74 -7.09
CA MET A 135 21.06 16.85 -7.96
C MET A 135 21.34 18.25 -7.37
N ILE A 136 22.13 18.35 -6.30
CA ILE A 136 22.33 19.61 -5.57
C ILE A 136 22.88 20.75 -6.45
N LEU A 137 23.71 20.42 -7.45
CA LEU A 137 24.31 21.37 -8.38
C LEU A 137 23.41 21.77 -9.56
N LEU A 138 22.25 21.11 -9.74
CA LEU A 138 21.34 21.42 -10.83
C LEU A 138 20.54 22.70 -10.56
N ARG A 139 20.19 23.42 -11.63
CA ARG A 139 19.29 24.59 -11.55
C ARG A 139 17.95 24.19 -10.90
N PRO A 140 17.35 25.03 -10.03
CA PRO A 140 16.13 24.68 -9.30
C PRO A 140 14.98 24.14 -10.15
N ASN A 141 14.71 24.75 -11.32
CA ASN A 141 13.63 24.31 -12.21
C ASN A 141 13.91 22.94 -12.84
N VAL A 142 15.17 22.67 -13.20
CA VAL A 142 15.59 21.38 -13.76
C VAL A 142 15.51 20.30 -12.67
N ARG A 143 16.02 20.61 -11.47
CA ARG A 143 15.95 19.73 -10.29
C ARG A 143 14.50 19.37 -9.97
N ARG A 144 13.60 20.36 -9.87
CA ARG A 144 12.17 20.14 -9.59
C ARG A 144 11.52 19.25 -10.66
N ARG A 145 11.72 19.56 -11.94
CA ARG A 145 11.15 18.77 -13.05
C ARG A 145 11.61 17.32 -13.01
N ARG A 146 12.92 17.11 -12.83
CA ARG A 146 13.52 15.77 -12.80
C ARG A 146 13.08 14.96 -11.58
N HIS A 147 12.95 15.61 -10.43
CA HIS A 147 12.41 15.01 -9.21
C HIS A 147 10.94 14.60 -9.36
N ILE A 148 10.10 15.45 -9.95
CA ILE A 148 8.70 15.13 -10.26
C ILE A 148 8.62 13.91 -11.20
N ALA A 149 9.42 13.88 -12.26
CA ALA A 149 9.47 12.75 -13.19
C ALA A 149 9.95 11.45 -12.53
N PHE A 150 11.01 11.52 -11.71
CA PHE A 150 11.49 10.40 -10.91
C PHE A 150 10.42 9.84 -10.01
N MET A 151 9.72 10.71 -9.28
CA MET A 151 8.66 10.29 -8.38
C MET A 151 7.46 9.68 -9.12
N ASP A 152 7.16 10.14 -10.34
CA ASP A 152 6.16 9.50 -11.20
C ASP A 152 6.58 8.08 -11.61
N GLY A 153 7.82 7.89 -12.10
CA GLY A 153 8.33 6.58 -12.49
C GLY A 153 8.43 5.59 -11.33
N LEU A 154 8.85 6.08 -10.16
CA LEU A 154 8.89 5.32 -8.92
C LEU A 154 7.49 4.85 -8.52
N THR A 155 6.54 5.78 -8.49
CA THR A 155 5.17 5.50 -8.06
C THR A 155 4.45 4.55 -9.02
N ASP A 156 4.56 4.78 -10.34
CA ASP A 156 3.93 3.93 -11.35
C ASP A 156 4.44 2.48 -11.27
N THR A 157 5.74 2.31 -10.99
CA THR A 157 6.35 0.98 -10.82
C THR A 157 5.87 0.29 -9.54
N LEU A 158 5.80 0.99 -8.41
CA LEU A 158 5.23 0.45 -7.18
C LEU A 158 3.76 0.03 -7.38
N CYS A 159 2.95 0.90 -7.99
CA CYS A 159 1.55 0.60 -8.31
C CYS A 159 1.42 -0.64 -9.20
N ARG A 160 2.23 -0.76 -10.26
CA ARG A 160 2.22 -1.93 -11.14
C ARG A 160 2.47 -3.22 -10.35
N ARG A 161 3.51 -3.25 -9.53
CA ARG A 161 3.89 -4.44 -8.73
C ARG A 161 2.83 -4.81 -7.70
N ILE A 162 2.26 -3.82 -7.00
CA ILE A 162 1.15 -4.05 -6.08
C ILE A 162 -0.06 -4.64 -6.83
N ASN A 163 -0.39 -4.12 -8.02
CA ASN A 163 -1.48 -4.65 -8.83
C ASN A 163 -1.21 -6.07 -9.36
N GLU A 164 0.04 -6.43 -9.63
CA GLU A 164 0.43 -7.82 -9.98
C GLU A 164 0.10 -8.79 -8.83
N ILE A 165 0.45 -8.41 -7.59
CA ILE A 165 0.11 -9.18 -6.38
C ILE A 165 -1.41 -9.25 -6.19
N THR A 166 -2.10 -8.11 -6.35
CA THR A 166 -3.57 -8.04 -6.26
C THR A 166 -4.24 -8.97 -7.27
N TRP A 167 -3.77 -9.00 -8.51
CA TRP A 167 -4.32 -9.86 -9.54
C TRP A 167 -4.11 -11.34 -9.22
N ALA A 168 -2.90 -11.72 -8.77
CA ALA A 168 -2.62 -13.09 -8.34
C ALA A 168 -3.56 -13.53 -7.21
N ARG A 169 -3.75 -12.68 -6.19
CA ARG A 169 -4.69 -12.90 -5.08
C ARG A 169 -6.13 -13.04 -5.57
N GLN A 170 -6.60 -12.12 -6.42
CA GLN A 170 -7.95 -12.14 -6.98
C GLN A 170 -8.23 -13.41 -7.78
N LYS A 171 -7.23 -13.92 -8.51
CA LYS A 171 -7.32 -15.17 -9.26
C LYS A 171 -7.44 -16.40 -8.35
N ALA A 172 -6.72 -16.40 -7.22
CA ALA A 172 -6.74 -17.51 -6.26
C ALA A 172 -8.04 -17.58 -5.45
N ILE A 173 -8.54 -16.43 -4.97
CA ILE A 173 -9.74 -16.34 -4.11
C ILE A 173 -11.04 -16.39 -4.94
N GLY A 174 -11.02 -15.82 -6.15
CA GLY A 174 -12.20 -15.61 -6.97
C GLY A 174 -12.82 -14.23 -6.78
N LYS A 175 -13.17 -13.59 -7.90
CA LYS A 175 -13.65 -12.20 -7.95
C LYS A 175 -14.97 -11.97 -7.20
N GLY A 176 -15.86 -12.97 -7.16
CA GLY A 176 -17.18 -12.84 -6.53
C GLY A 176 -17.12 -12.53 -5.04
N LEU A 177 -16.16 -13.15 -4.33
CA LEU A 177 -16.01 -12.95 -2.89
C LEU A 177 -15.56 -11.53 -2.54
N ILE A 178 -14.60 -11.02 -3.33
CA ILE A 178 -14.04 -9.67 -3.14
C ILE A 178 -15.11 -8.61 -3.42
N LEU A 179 -15.92 -8.80 -4.47
CA LEU A 179 -17.04 -7.90 -4.75
C LEU A 179 -18.03 -7.86 -3.59
N ARG A 180 -18.42 -9.03 -3.06
CA ARG A 180 -19.32 -9.11 -1.90
C ARG A 180 -18.73 -8.39 -0.68
N LYS A 181 -17.43 -8.55 -0.40
CA LYS A 181 -16.73 -7.82 0.68
C LYS A 181 -16.80 -6.32 0.48
N MET A 182 -16.49 -5.86 -0.73
CA MET A 182 -16.51 -4.43 -1.05
C MET A 182 -17.93 -3.84 -0.95
N ASP A 183 -18.98 -4.58 -1.30
CA ASP A 183 -20.36 -4.12 -1.14
C ASP A 183 -20.71 -3.87 0.35
N ILE A 184 -20.24 -4.75 1.25
CA ILE A 184 -20.42 -4.57 2.70
C ILE A 184 -19.64 -3.34 3.19
N VAL A 185 -18.38 -3.19 2.77
CA VAL A 185 -17.56 -2.01 3.11
C VAL A 185 -18.23 -0.72 2.63
N GLU A 186 -18.77 -0.70 1.40
CA GLU A 186 -19.46 0.47 0.86
C GLU A 186 -20.77 0.78 1.58
N ALA A 187 -21.53 -0.25 1.97
CA ALA A 187 -22.73 -0.09 2.78
C ALA A 187 -22.41 0.50 4.17
N ALA A 188 -21.35 0.01 4.82
CA ALA A 188 -20.86 0.56 6.08
C ALA A 188 -20.39 2.02 5.93
N MET A 189 -19.65 2.33 4.86
CA MET A 189 -19.15 3.68 4.61
C MET A 189 -20.30 4.69 4.43
N LYS A 190 -21.37 4.33 3.72
CA LYS A 190 -22.55 5.21 3.55
C LYS A 190 -23.15 5.65 4.90
N GLY A 191 -23.05 4.82 5.93
CA GLY A 191 -23.50 5.16 7.29
C GLY A 191 -22.66 6.21 8.01
N THR A 192 -21.45 6.51 7.53
CA THR A 192 -20.51 7.45 8.18
C THR A 192 -20.75 8.93 7.81
N GLY A 193 -21.60 9.21 6.82
CA GLY A 193 -21.85 10.57 6.33
C GLY A 193 -20.71 11.15 5.46
N VAL A 194 -19.66 10.39 5.17
CA VAL A 194 -18.59 10.80 4.25
C VAL A 194 -19.11 10.78 2.80
N SER A 195 -19.04 11.93 2.13
CA SER A 195 -19.36 12.03 0.69
C SER A 195 -18.08 12.22 -0.13
N LEU A 196 -17.84 11.29 -1.05
CA LEU A 196 -16.68 11.33 -1.92
C LEU A 196 -17.03 11.97 -3.27
N ARG A 197 -16.15 12.84 -3.76
CA ARG A 197 -16.20 13.36 -5.13
C ARG A 197 -15.07 12.74 -5.94
N TYR A 198 -15.41 12.22 -7.11
CA TYR A 198 -14.39 11.82 -8.07
C TYR A 198 -13.78 13.07 -8.73
N THR A 199 -12.47 13.23 -8.59
CA THR A 199 -11.71 14.28 -9.25
C THR A 199 -10.76 13.63 -10.24
N ARG A 200 -10.76 14.12 -11.49
CA ARG A 200 -9.71 13.76 -12.45
C ARG A 200 -8.45 14.54 -12.08
N SER A 201 -7.38 13.85 -11.73
CA SER A 201 -6.07 14.49 -11.61
C SER A 201 -5.58 14.93 -13.00
N GLY A 202 -5.28 16.22 -13.17
CA GLY A 202 -4.61 16.74 -14.36
C GLY A 202 -3.28 16.01 -14.57
N ARG A 203 -3.06 15.51 -15.79
CA ARG A 203 -1.93 14.62 -16.10
C ARG A 203 -0.92 15.39 -16.94
N ASP A 204 0.03 16.06 -16.30
CA ASP A 204 1.29 16.41 -16.97
C ASP A 204 2.22 15.22 -16.80
N SER A 205 2.07 14.20 -17.65
CA SER A 205 2.94 13.01 -17.60
C SER A 205 4.34 13.43 -18.05
N LEU A 206 5.30 13.44 -17.12
CA LEU A 206 6.72 13.63 -17.42
C LEU A 206 7.41 12.29 -17.75
N SER A 207 6.68 11.33 -18.32
CA SER A 207 7.21 9.99 -18.65
C SER A 207 8.31 10.02 -19.70
N HIS A 208 8.41 11.09 -20.51
CA HIS A 208 9.49 11.29 -21.47
C HIS A 208 10.77 11.89 -20.86
N ASP A 209 10.75 12.29 -19.59
CA ASP A 209 11.92 12.87 -18.92
C ASP A 209 12.84 11.74 -18.41
N THR A 210 14.16 11.90 -18.55
CA THR A 210 15.15 10.92 -18.05
C THR A 210 15.03 10.63 -16.55
N GLY A 211 14.45 11.56 -15.76
CA GLY A 211 14.16 11.31 -14.36
C GLY A 211 13.21 10.13 -14.16
N TYR A 212 12.27 9.92 -15.08
CA TYR A 212 11.28 8.84 -15.00
C TYR A 212 11.93 7.46 -14.99
N GLU A 213 12.84 7.18 -15.93
CA GLU A 213 13.54 5.90 -16.01
C GLU A 213 14.39 5.62 -14.76
N ALA A 214 15.04 6.65 -14.21
CA ALA A 214 15.76 6.53 -12.94
C ALA A 214 14.80 6.15 -11.79
N GLY A 215 13.60 6.73 -11.78
CA GLY A 215 12.54 6.37 -10.83
C GLY A 215 12.06 4.93 -10.98
N VAL A 216 11.88 4.48 -12.22
CA VAL A 216 11.54 3.07 -12.54
C VAL A 216 12.63 2.12 -12.05
N SER A 217 13.90 2.45 -12.30
CA SER A 217 15.04 1.63 -11.86
C SER A 217 15.08 1.53 -10.34
N ALA A 218 15.05 2.67 -9.64
CA ALA A 218 15.07 2.70 -8.17
C ALA A 218 13.90 1.92 -7.56
N ALA A 219 12.72 1.97 -8.20
CA ALA A 219 11.57 1.21 -7.75
C ALA A 219 11.73 -0.31 -7.88
N ASN A 220 12.57 -0.81 -8.80
CA ASN A 220 12.80 -2.24 -8.95
C ASN A 220 13.65 -2.78 -7.79
N ASP A 221 14.54 -1.95 -7.26
CA ASP A 221 15.39 -2.28 -6.11
C ASP A 221 14.55 -2.36 -4.81
N VAL A 222 13.46 -1.59 -4.74
CA VAL A 222 12.52 -1.65 -3.61
C VAL A 222 11.94 -3.05 -3.55
N SER A 223 12.33 -3.87 -2.59
CA SER A 223 12.03 -5.29 -2.63
C SER A 223 10.61 -5.63 -2.14
N LEU A 224 9.56 -5.27 -2.88
CA LEU A 224 8.17 -5.65 -2.55
C LEU A 224 7.91 -7.17 -2.53
N ASN A 225 8.78 -7.98 -3.18
CA ASN A 225 8.55 -9.40 -3.50
C ASN A 225 9.50 -10.39 -2.79
N ALA A 226 10.29 -9.99 -1.80
CA ALA A 226 11.22 -10.91 -1.12
C ALA A 226 10.54 -12.10 -0.39
N GLY A 227 9.19 -12.15 -0.33
CA GLY A 227 8.41 -13.23 0.25
C GLY A 227 7.84 -14.28 -0.71
N LEU A 228 7.81 -14.04 -2.03
CA LEU A 228 7.16 -14.96 -2.97
C LEU A 228 8.11 -16.03 -3.54
N ALA A 229 9.43 -15.80 -3.50
CA ALA A 229 10.43 -16.76 -3.99
C ALA A 229 11.04 -17.66 -2.89
N GLY A 230 10.73 -17.38 -1.61
CA GLY A 230 11.27 -18.12 -0.45
C GLY A 230 10.32 -19.17 0.14
N ALA A 231 9.06 -19.20 -0.30
CA ALA A 231 8.13 -20.28 0.03
C ALA A 231 8.45 -21.50 -0.85
N GLY A 232 9.55 -22.17 -0.51
CA GLY A 232 9.84 -23.49 -1.00
C GLY A 232 8.60 -24.37 -0.86
N VAL A 233 8.28 -25.05 -1.95
CA VAL A 233 7.34 -26.17 -2.00
C VAL A 233 7.67 -27.11 -0.82
N ALA A 234 6.91 -26.98 0.27
CA ALA A 234 6.91 -28.01 1.30
C ALA A 234 6.17 -29.21 0.68
N PRO A 235 6.81 -30.38 0.56
CA PRO A 235 6.18 -31.53 -0.04
C PRO A 235 4.96 -31.89 0.80
N MET A 236 3.80 -31.99 0.13
CA MET A 236 2.63 -32.61 0.73
C MET A 236 3.01 -34.02 1.14
N LEU A 237 3.18 -34.25 2.45
CA LEU A 237 3.18 -35.57 3.05
C LEU A 237 1.82 -36.19 2.73
N SER A 238 1.82 -37.08 1.74
CA SER A 238 0.70 -37.94 1.46
C SER A 238 0.59 -38.95 2.60
N ASP A 239 -0.40 -38.78 3.47
CA ASP A 239 -0.93 -39.88 4.26
C ASP A 239 -1.48 -40.92 3.28
N ARG A 240 -0.80 -42.06 3.20
CA ARG A 240 -1.39 -43.31 2.76
C ARG A 240 -1.29 -44.30 3.91
N SER A 241 -2.44 -44.47 4.54
CA SER A 241 -2.85 -45.64 5.31
C SER A 241 -2.41 -46.94 4.64
N ASN A 242 -1.84 -47.82 5.47
CA ASN A 242 -1.88 -49.27 5.32
C ASN A 242 -2.66 -49.82 6.50
#